data_AF-A0A5J4QD04-F1
#
_entry.id   AF-A0A5J4QD04-F1
#
_cell.length_a   1.000
_cell.length_b   1.000
_cell.length_c   1.000
_cell.angle_alpha   90.00
_cell.angle_beta   90.00
_cell.angle_gamma   90.00
#
_symmetry.space_group_name_H-M   'P 1'
#
loop_
_entity.id
_entity.type
_entity.pdbx_description
1 polymer ?
#
loop_
_entity_poly.entity_id
_entity_poly.type
_entity_poly.pdbx_seq_one_letter_code
_entity_poly.pdbx_strand_id
1 'polypeptide(L)'
;MTRKTKLKILSDEIEQRYSNWIAQLMAIMMPWALYWIAGRASAKTVQVLSERVQEAAMDCPGAPFAWVADTYSDLHKNVILSLIDGLALLGWENGRHYVINREPPLEWRNRMYNVCTDWKNTMTFY
;
A
#
# COMPACT_ATOMS: atom_id res chain seq x y z
N MET A 1 27.19 6.14 -28.02
CA MET A 1 25.80 5.73 -28.28
C MET A 1 25.56 4.42 -27.53
N THR A 2 24.89 4.46 -26.39
CA THR A 2 24.66 3.28 -25.53
C THR A 2 23.65 2.35 -26.22
N ARG A 3 24.00 1.08 -26.39
CA ARG A 3 23.12 0.09 -27.05
C ARG A 3 21.86 -0.09 -26.19
N LYS A 4 20.66 0.01 -26.78
CA LYS A 4 19.41 -0.23 -26.04
C LYS A 4 19.39 -1.68 -25.55
N THR A 5 19.54 -1.88 -24.23
CA THR A 5 19.38 -3.18 -23.58
C THR A 5 17.91 -3.57 -23.60
N LYS A 6 17.57 -4.67 -24.27
CA LYS A 6 16.21 -5.24 -24.18
C LYS A 6 16.11 -6.03 -22.88
N LEU A 7 15.19 -5.64 -22.01
CA LEU A 7 14.88 -6.38 -20.79
C LEU A 7 14.22 -7.71 -21.17
N LYS A 8 14.69 -8.81 -20.59
CA LYS A 8 14.05 -10.12 -20.74
C LYS A 8 12.92 -10.20 -19.72
N ILE A 9 11.68 -10.06 -20.19
CA ILE A 9 10.49 -10.01 -19.33
C ILE A 9 10.29 -11.30 -18.51
N LEU A 10 10.92 -12.41 -18.92
CA LEU A 10 10.83 -13.75 -18.31
C LEU A 10 11.97 -14.07 -17.31
N SER A 11 12.87 -13.13 -17.02
CA SER A 11 13.90 -13.37 -16.00
C SER A 11 13.33 -13.12 -14.60
N ASP A 12 13.63 -14.02 -13.67
CA ASP A 12 13.20 -13.97 -12.25
C ASP A 12 13.66 -12.70 -11.51
N GLU A 13 14.64 -11.98 -12.07
CA GLU A 13 15.16 -10.70 -11.55
C GLU A 13 14.27 -9.48 -11.86
N ILE A 14 13.23 -9.63 -12.71
CA ILE A 14 12.42 -8.51 -13.19
C ILE A 14 10.95 -8.77 -12.88
N GLU A 15 10.38 -7.97 -11.98
CA GLU A 15 8.94 -7.98 -11.69
C GLU A 15 8.20 -7.06 -12.66
N GLN A 16 7.39 -7.64 -13.55
CA GLN A 16 6.57 -6.86 -14.47
C GLN A 16 5.27 -6.42 -13.78
N ARG A 17 5.10 -5.10 -13.62
CA ARG A 17 3.88 -4.49 -13.09
C ARG A 17 3.15 -3.68 -14.15
N TYR A 18 1.82 -3.82 -14.19
CA TYR A 18 0.96 -3.01 -15.05
C TYR A 18 0.40 -1.84 -14.24
N SER A 19 0.77 -0.63 -14.63
CA SER A 19 0.33 0.60 -13.96
C SER A 19 -0.07 1.63 -15.00
N ASN A 20 -0.97 2.55 -14.64
CA ASN A 20 -1.31 3.65 -15.53
C ASN A 20 -0.12 4.63 -15.63
N TRP A 21 -0.05 5.41 -16.71
CA TRP A 21 1.12 6.27 -16.97
C TRP A 21 1.37 7.32 -15.86
N ILE A 22 0.32 7.81 -15.20
CA ILE A 22 0.47 8.82 -14.15
C ILE A 22 0.94 8.21 -12.82
N ALA A 23 0.48 7.01 -12.50
CA ALA A 23 0.93 6.22 -11.36
C ALA A 23 2.40 5.83 -11.54
N GLN A 24 2.82 5.43 -12.75
CA GLN A 24 4.24 5.19 -13.05
C GLN A 24 5.10 6.45 -12.80
N LEU A 25 4.65 7.61 -13.24
CA LEU A 25 5.37 8.88 -12.99
C LEU A 25 5.46 9.20 -11.50
N MET A 26 4.38 9.00 -10.74
CA MET A 26 4.37 9.23 -9.29
C MET A 26 5.25 8.22 -8.55
N ALA A 27 5.27 6.96 -8.98
CA ALA A 27 6.13 5.92 -8.42
C ALA A 27 7.62 6.22 -8.65
N ILE A 28 7.99 6.78 -9.82
CA ILE A 28 9.37 7.21 -10.09
C ILE A 28 9.73 8.44 -9.25
N MET A 29 8.81 9.39 -9.12
CA MET A 29 9.07 10.64 -8.40
C MET A 29 9.13 10.45 -6.87
N MET A 30 8.40 9.46 -6.33
CA MET A 30 8.20 9.23 -4.90
C MET A 30 8.06 10.53 -4.09
N PRO A 31 7.02 11.34 -4.36
CA PRO A 31 6.84 12.60 -3.66
C PRO A 31 6.56 12.36 -2.17
N TRP A 32 7.23 13.13 -1.32
CA TRP A 32 7.04 13.08 0.13
C TRP A 32 5.58 13.42 0.52
N ALA A 33 5.04 14.50 -0.03
CA ALA A 33 3.64 14.88 0.10
C ALA A 33 2.97 14.92 -1.28
N LEU A 34 1.89 14.15 -1.44
CA LEU A 34 1.14 14.06 -2.69
C LEU A 34 -0.29 14.56 -2.49
N TYR A 35 -0.66 15.60 -3.24
CA TYR A 35 -2.04 16.04 -3.39
C TYR A 35 -2.49 15.80 -4.82
N TRP A 36 -3.44 14.88 -5.00
CA TRP A 36 -3.86 14.45 -6.33
C TRP A 36 -5.39 14.48 -6.49
N ILE A 37 -5.86 15.36 -7.38
CA ILE A 37 -7.26 15.44 -7.79
C ILE A 37 -7.40 14.71 -9.13
N ALA A 38 -8.22 13.67 -9.14
CA ALA A 38 -8.56 12.95 -10.37
C ALA A 38 -10.02 12.50 -10.34
N GLY A 39 -10.58 12.24 -11.52
CA GLY A 39 -11.94 11.71 -11.68
C GLY A 39 -12.13 10.31 -11.08
N ARG A 40 -13.36 9.78 -11.14
CA ARG A 40 -13.65 8.40 -10.73
C ARG A 40 -12.92 7.41 -11.64
N ALA A 41 -12.62 6.22 -11.12
CA ALA A 41 -11.92 5.15 -11.85
C ALA A 41 -10.49 5.49 -12.33
N SER A 42 -9.84 6.49 -11.72
CA SER A 42 -8.44 6.86 -11.97
C SER A 42 -7.41 6.01 -11.22
N ALA A 43 -7.83 4.88 -10.62
CA ALA A 43 -6.98 3.98 -9.83
C ALA A 43 -6.21 4.66 -8.67
N LYS A 44 -6.77 5.75 -8.12
CA LYS A 44 -6.20 6.49 -6.97
C LYS A 44 -5.79 5.59 -5.81
N THR A 45 -6.69 4.70 -5.40
CA THR A 45 -6.48 3.86 -4.22
C THR A 45 -5.72 2.58 -4.56
N VAL A 46 -6.07 1.92 -5.67
CA VAL A 46 -5.58 0.58 -6.03
C VAL A 46 -4.11 0.61 -6.47
N GLN A 47 -3.66 1.67 -7.15
CA GLN A 47 -2.29 1.78 -7.65
C GLN A 47 -1.45 2.74 -6.82
N VAL A 48 -1.94 3.97 -6.61
CA VAL A 48 -1.10 5.03 -6.03
C VAL A 48 -1.06 4.97 -4.51
N LEU A 49 -2.21 4.76 -3.85
CA LEU A 49 -2.21 4.66 -2.39
C LEU A 49 -1.59 3.35 -1.90
N SER A 50 -1.86 2.22 -2.55
CA SER A 50 -1.31 0.91 -2.18
C SER A 50 0.21 0.85 -2.21
N GLU A 51 0.84 1.35 -3.29
CA GLU A 51 2.30 1.45 -3.40
C GLU A 51 2.87 2.32 -2.28
N ARG A 52 2.25 3.48 -2.00
CA ARG A 52 2.71 4.36 -0.92
C ARG A 52 2.51 3.76 0.48
N VAL A 53 1.49 2.94 0.68
CA VAL A 53 1.27 2.21 1.94
C VAL A 53 2.34 1.15 2.13
N GLN A 54 2.74 0.44 1.07
CA GLN A 54 3.83 -0.53 1.10
C GLN A 54 5.16 0.15 1.49
N GLU A 55 5.51 1.27 0.83
CA GLU A 55 6.70 2.05 1.18
C GLU A 55 6.63 2.57 2.63
N ALA A 56 5.50 3.15 3.04
CA ALA A 56 5.34 3.68 4.40
C ALA A 56 5.47 2.60 5.49
N ALA A 57 4.95 1.39 5.22
CA ALA A 57 5.06 0.27 6.15
C ALA A 57 6.51 -0.23 6.29
N MET A 58 7.27 -0.24 5.20
CA MET A 58 8.67 -0.69 5.18
C MET A 58 9.64 0.36 5.75
N ASP A 59 9.43 1.64 5.41
CA ASP A 59 10.32 2.74 5.81
C ASP A 59 10.07 3.23 7.23
N CYS A 60 8.80 3.16 7.70
CA CYS A 60 8.39 3.67 9.01
C CYS A 60 7.81 2.57 9.92
N PRO A 61 8.58 1.52 10.27
CA PRO A 61 8.07 0.45 11.12
C PRO A 61 7.68 0.98 12.50
N GLY A 62 6.45 0.67 12.94
CA GLY A 62 5.91 1.08 14.23
C GLY A 62 5.30 2.49 14.29
N ALA A 63 5.38 3.26 13.21
CA ALA A 63 4.73 4.56 13.13
C ALA A 63 3.20 4.40 13.00
N PRO A 64 2.39 5.14 13.79
CA PRO A 64 0.95 5.11 13.67
C PRO A 64 0.50 6.00 12.50
N PHE A 65 -0.30 5.44 11.60
CA PHE A 65 -0.94 6.16 10.50
C PHE A 65 -2.46 6.18 10.68
N ALA A 66 -3.11 7.13 10.00
CA ALA A 66 -4.56 7.27 10.01
C ALA A 66 -5.09 7.42 8.58
N TRP A 67 -6.20 6.74 8.31
CA TRP A 67 -6.93 6.82 7.05
C TRP A 67 -8.11 7.74 7.26
N VAL A 68 -8.18 8.80 6.47
CA VAL A 68 -9.20 9.84 6.60
C VAL A 68 -10.03 9.90 5.34
N ALA A 69 -11.35 9.91 5.50
CA ALA A 69 -12.32 10.09 4.42
C ALA A 69 -13.51 10.91 4.94
N ASP A 70 -14.38 11.32 4.02
CA ASP A 70 -15.57 12.14 4.34
C ASP A 70 -16.55 11.41 5.26
N THR A 71 -16.75 10.10 5.04
CA THR A 71 -17.60 9.28 5.91
C THR A 71 -16.97 7.92 6.21
N TYR A 72 -17.31 7.36 7.38
CA TYR A 72 -16.90 6.01 7.78
C TYR A 72 -17.35 4.94 6.77
N SER A 73 -18.58 5.06 6.27
CA SER A 73 -19.11 4.10 5.29
C SER A 73 -18.35 4.15 3.97
N ASP A 74 -17.97 5.34 3.51
CA ASP A 74 -17.18 5.51 2.29
C ASP A 74 -15.78 4.92 2.43
N LEU A 75 -15.13 5.15 3.59
CA LEU A 75 -13.82 4.58 3.89
C LEU A 75 -13.83 3.05 3.81
N HIS A 76 -14.77 2.39 4.48
CA HIS A 76 -14.83 0.93 4.51
C HIS A 76 -15.24 0.31 3.17
N LYS A 77 -16.21 0.90 2.46
CA LYS A 77 -16.76 0.33 1.23
C LYS A 77 -15.86 0.58 0.02
N ASN A 78 -15.27 1.77 -0.08
CA ASN A 78 -14.57 2.20 -1.29
C ASN A 78 -13.06 2.22 -1.10
N VAL A 79 -12.54 2.76 0.00
CA VAL A 79 -11.09 2.95 0.18
C VAL A 79 -10.41 1.67 0.65
N ILE A 80 -10.84 1.10 1.77
CA ILE A 80 -10.17 -0.07 2.36
C ILE A 80 -10.26 -1.29 1.44
N LEU A 81 -11.42 -1.53 0.82
CA LEU A 81 -11.59 -2.64 -0.11
C LEU A 81 -10.65 -2.51 -1.33
N SER A 82 -10.63 -1.33 -1.96
CA SER A 82 -9.73 -1.05 -3.09
C SER A 82 -8.24 -1.10 -2.70
N LEU A 83 -7.92 -0.75 -1.45
CA LEU A 83 -6.56 -0.83 -0.93
C LEU A 83 -6.11 -2.28 -0.76
N ILE A 84 -6.98 -3.15 -0.25
CA ILE A 84 -6.72 -4.59 -0.13
C ILE A 84 -6.45 -5.19 -1.52
N ASP A 85 -7.28 -4.85 -2.51
CA ASP A 85 -7.07 -5.30 -3.89
C ASP A 85 -5.73 -4.80 -4.44
N GLY A 86 -5.38 -3.54 -4.18
CA GLY A 86 -4.09 -2.96 -4.57
C GLY A 86 -2.90 -3.64 -3.91
N LEU A 87 -2.99 -3.93 -2.61
CA LEU A 87 -1.95 -4.66 -1.87
C LEU A 87 -1.78 -6.09 -2.40
N ALA A 88 -2.89 -6.78 -2.74
CA ALA A 88 -2.82 -8.10 -3.35
C ALA A 88 -2.09 -8.08 -4.70
N LEU A 89 -2.27 -7.04 -5.51
CA LEU A 89 -1.53 -6.84 -6.76
C LEU A 89 -0.02 -6.61 -6.53
N LEU A 90 0.36 -6.10 -5.36
CA LEU A 90 1.76 -5.92 -4.93
C LEU A 90 2.31 -7.16 -4.20
N GLY A 91 1.56 -8.27 -4.18
CA GLY A 91 1.96 -9.51 -3.50
C GLY A 91 1.75 -9.51 -1.99
N TRP A 92 1.04 -8.53 -1.43
CA TRP A 92 0.75 -8.43 -0.01
C TRP A 92 -0.57 -9.13 0.32
N GLU A 93 -0.55 -9.93 1.38
CA GLU A 93 -1.62 -10.87 1.71
C GLU A 93 -2.01 -10.72 3.18
N ASN A 94 -3.32 -10.76 3.44
CA ASN A 94 -3.86 -10.69 4.79
C ASN A 94 -3.50 -11.95 5.59
N GLY A 95 -2.87 -11.76 6.74
CA GLY A 95 -2.36 -12.81 7.63
C GLY A 95 -0.89 -13.13 7.45
N ARG A 96 -0.26 -12.64 6.38
CA ARG A 96 1.18 -12.77 6.15
C ARG A 96 1.90 -11.43 6.25
N HIS A 97 1.39 -10.42 5.57
CA HIS A 97 2.03 -9.10 5.45
C HIS A 97 1.30 -8.04 6.29
N TYR A 98 -0.02 -8.18 6.42
CA TYR A 98 -0.83 -7.28 7.21
C TYR A 98 -2.04 -8.01 7.80
N VAL A 99 -2.66 -7.38 8.79
CA VAL A 99 -3.77 -7.92 9.57
C VAL A 99 -4.79 -6.81 9.78
N ILE A 100 -6.08 -7.08 9.53
CA ILE A 100 -7.18 -6.09 9.66
C ILE A 100 -8.17 -6.56 10.73
N ASN A 101 -8.60 -5.65 11.61
CA ASN A 101 -9.67 -5.85 12.60
C ASN A 101 -9.48 -7.04 13.54
N ARG A 102 -8.25 -7.51 13.72
CA ARG A 102 -7.89 -8.59 14.63
C ARG A 102 -6.52 -8.31 15.23
N GLU A 103 -6.26 -8.96 16.36
CA GLU A 103 -4.97 -8.87 17.03
C GLU A 103 -3.86 -9.42 16.12
N PRO A 104 -2.73 -8.70 15.96
CA PRO A 104 -1.60 -9.19 15.18
C PRO A 104 -0.92 -10.36 15.91
N PRO A 105 -0.15 -11.20 15.19
CA PRO A 105 0.69 -12.23 15.80
C PRO A 105 1.57 -11.68 16.91
N LEU A 106 1.84 -12.51 17.93
CA LEU A 106 2.62 -12.11 19.12
C LEU A 106 4.00 -11.54 18.75
N GLU A 107 4.62 -12.10 17.72
CA GLU A 107 5.91 -11.64 17.20
C GLU A 107 5.88 -10.19 16.70
N TRP A 108 4.79 -9.78 16.06
CA TRP A 108 4.62 -8.43 15.53
C TRP A 108 4.34 -7.48 16.68
N ARG A 109 3.42 -7.87 17.56
CA ARG A 109 3.05 -7.11 18.76
C ARG A 109 4.26 -6.77 19.63
N ASN A 110 5.19 -7.71 19.80
CA ASN A 110 6.41 -7.50 20.58
C ASN A 110 7.38 -6.49 19.96
N ARG A 111 7.29 -6.24 18.64
CA ARG A 111 8.08 -5.23 17.93
C ARG A 111 7.42 -3.86 17.90
N MET A 112 6.12 -3.78 18.23
CA MET A 112 5.40 -2.52 18.21
C MET A 112 5.87 -1.62 19.35
N TYR A 113 6.34 -0.43 19.00
CA TYR A 113 6.69 0.59 19.98
C TYR A 113 5.44 1.18 20.66
N ASN A 114 4.38 1.39 19.88
CA ASN A 114 3.12 1.94 20.37
C ASN A 114 2.18 0.82 20.82
N VAL A 115 1.64 0.98 22.04
CA VAL A 115 0.70 0.02 22.62
C VAL A 115 -0.71 0.32 22.12
N CYS A 116 -1.22 -0.52 21.21
CA CYS A 116 -2.63 -0.53 20.84
C CYS A 116 -3.43 -1.39 21.82
N THR A 117 -4.50 -0.83 22.40
CA THR A 117 -5.39 -1.52 23.36
C THR A 117 -6.60 -2.18 22.69
N ASP A 118 -7.06 -1.66 21.55
CA ASP A 118 -8.12 -2.23 20.71
C ASP A 118 -7.63 -2.33 19.27
N TRP A 119 -8.07 -3.38 18.57
CA TRP A 119 -7.70 -3.69 17.18
C TRP A 119 -8.88 -3.48 16.21
N LYS A 120 -10.02 -3.01 16.70
CA LYS A 120 -11.14 -2.60 15.83
C LYS A 120 -10.72 -1.46 14.91
N ASN A 121 -11.12 -1.55 13.65
CA ASN A 121 -10.82 -0.59 12.59
C ASN A 121 -9.33 -0.31 12.41
N THR A 122 -8.48 -1.28 12.78
CA THR A 122 -7.03 -1.16 12.72
C THR A 122 -6.47 -2.10 11.68
N MET A 123 -5.51 -1.60 10.92
CA MET A 123 -4.70 -2.37 9.99
C MET A 123 -3.26 -2.36 10.52
N THR A 124 -2.76 -3.54 10.89
CA THR A 124 -1.40 -3.71 11.40
C THR A 124 -0.55 -4.39 10.34
N PHE A 125 0.62 -3.83 10.07
CA PHE A 125 1.60 -4.36 9.12
C PHE A 125 2.73 -5.09 9.87
N TYR A 126 3.39 -6.04 9.19
CA TYR A 126 4.53 -6.79 9.73
C TYR A 126 5.81 -5.98 9.76
#